data_AF-A0A539EKU6-F1
#
_entry.id   AF-A0A539EKU6-F1
#
_cell.length_a   1.000
_cell.length_b   1.000
_cell.length_c   1.000
_cell.angle_alpha   90.00
_cell.angle_beta   90.00
_cell.angle_gamma   90.00
#
_symmetry.space_group_name_H-M   'P 1'
#
loop_
_entity.id
_entity.type
_entity.pdbx_description
1 polymer ?
#
loop_
_entity_poly.entity_id
_entity_poly.type
_entity_poly.pdbx_seq_one_letter_code
_entity_poly.pdbx_strand_id
1 'polypeptide(L)'
;MGSNPTPSAPFKRTMEAPEFPKSWLRFNINDVRFLLFVAAGVCLTFVVRVFADYDQDTTAISNGAFALTATLTGLCFSYAEVLPEKGLLRRRITGAGERCFKGTVMLLLASLTKYALLSLNALPFVRERPWLQPGLAPTLGLLTAWCFCVAALSAFRGFKDIVEVLFARRPPEDDIPHVV
;
A
#
# COMPACT_ATOMS: atom_id res chain seq x y z
N MET A 1 6.29 -60.49 24.99
CA MET A 1 6.23 -60.24 23.53
C MET A 1 5.69 -58.83 23.33
N GLY A 2 6.57 -57.84 23.21
CA GLY A 2 6.22 -56.47 22.87
C GLY A 2 7.17 -56.01 21.78
N SER A 3 6.70 -55.99 20.54
CA SER A 3 7.48 -55.53 19.39
C SER A 3 7.50 -54.00 19.39
N ASN A 4 8.69 -53.41 19.54
CA ASN A 4 8.89 -51.97 19.38
C ASN A 4 8.56 -51.56 17.93
N PRO A 5 7.77 -50.49 17.72
CA PRO A 5 7.51 -49.97 16.39
C PRO A 5 8.79 -49.34 15.82
N THR A 6 9.13 -49.75 14.60
CA THR A 6 10.24 -49.21 13.81
C THR A 6 10.00 -47.73 13.50
N PRO A 7 11.02 -46.85 13.63
CA PRO A 7 10.89 -45.45 13.26
C PRO A 7 10.71 -45.33 11.75
N SER A 8 9.57 -44.77 11.32
CA SER A 8 9.30 -44.44 9.93
C SER A 8 10.34 -43.42 9.43
N ALA A 9 11.02 -43.75 8.34
CA ALA A 9 12.05 -42.91 7.74
C ALA A 9 11.54 -41.48 7.47
N PRO A 10 12.37 -40.45 7.67
CA PRO A 10 11.99 -39.08 7.39
C PRO A 10 11.74 -38.90 5.89
N PHE A 11 10.51 -38.54 5.54
CA PHE A 11 10.11 -38.18 4.19
C PHE A 11 10.84 -36.87 3.79
N LYS A 12 12.06 -37.00 3.25
CA LYS A 12 12.78 -35.92 2.57
C LYS A 12 12.02 -35.61 1.28
N ARG A 13 11.02 -34.74 1.37
CA ARG A 13 10.45 -34.07 0.19
C ARG A 13 11.51 -33.06 -0.26
N THR A 14 12.40 -33.46 -1.16
CA THR A 14 13.17 -32.52 -1.96
C THR A 14 12.16 -31.75 -2.80
N MET A 15 11.70 -30.60 -2.30
CA MET A 15 11.02 -29.62 -3.13
C MET A 15 12.09 -29.07 -4.07
N GLU A 16 12.23 -29.70 -5.23
CA GLU A 16 12.91 -29.07 -6.36
C GLU A 16 12.21 -27.72 -6.59
N ALA A 17 12.96 -26.64 -6.49
CA ALA A 17 12.42 -25.31 -6.69
C ALA A 17 11.81 -25.26 -8.10
N PRO A 18 10.55 -24.81 -8.25
CA PRO A 18 9.92 -24.75 -9.57
C PRO A 18 10.79 -23.91 -10.51
N GLU A 19 11.27 -24.53 -11.59
CA GLU A 19 12.03 -23.84 -12.63
C GLU A 19 11.11 -22.82 -13.31
N PHE A 20 11.19 -21.56 -12.87
CA PHE A 20 10.44 -20.49 -13.50
C PHE A 20 10.96 -20.28 -14.94
N PRO A 21 10.10 -20.24 -15.96
CA PRO A 21 10.54 -20.03 -17.34
C PRO A 21 11.29 -18.71 -17.46
N LYS A 22 12.47 -18.71 -18.09
CA LYS A 22 13.30 -17.50 -18.30
C LYS A 22 12.57 -16.33 -18.97
N SER A 23 11.45 -16.57 -19.65
CA SER A 23 10.57 -15.54 -20.22
C SER A 23 9.83 -14.71 -19.16
N TRP A 24 9.56 -15.25 -17.97
CA TRP A 24 8.96 -14.51 -16.84
C TRP A 24 9.94 -13.54 -16.16
N LEU A 25 11.25 -13.71 -16.40
CA LEU A 25 12.31 -12.90 -15.81
C LEU A 25 12.70 -11.66 -16.65
N ARG A 26 12.06 -11.43 -17.79
CA ARG A 26 12.37 -10.30 -18.69
C ARG A 26 11.40 -9.13 -18.53
N PHE A 27 11.04 -8.79 -17.30
CA PHE A 27 10.44 -7.47 -17.09
C PHE A 27 11.52 -6.42 -17.33
N ASN A 28 11.28 -5.59 -18.34
CA ASN A 28 12.20 -4.55 -18.72
C ASN A 28 12.13 -3.44 -17.67
N ILE A 29 13.25 -2.74 -17.42
CA ILE A 29 13.25 -1.58 -16.52
C ILE A 29 12.27 -0.49 -17.00
N ASN A 30 11.97 -0.50 -18.30
CA ASN A 30 10.95 0.34 -18.92
C ASN A 30 9.53 -0.01 -18.44
N ASP A 31 9.23 -1.27 -18.18
CA ASP A 31 7.91 -1.71 -17.69
C ASP A 31 7.69 -1.24 -16.24
N VAL A 32 8.72 -1.35 -15.41
CA VAL A 32 8.71 -0.81 -14.04
C VAL A 32 8.51 0.70 -14.04
N ARG A 33 9.25 1.43 -14.88
CA ARG A 33 9.10 2.89 -15.02
C ARG A 33 7.72 3.27 -15.53
N PHE A 34 7.18 2.53 -16.49
CA PHE A 34 5.84 2.74 -17.02
C PHE A 34 4.77 2.52 -15.94
N LEU A 35 4.85 1.43 -15.16
CA LEU A 35 3.94 1.17 -14.05
C LEU A 35 3.99 2.28 -12.99
N LEU A 36 5.19 2.74 -12.62
CA LEU A 36 5.35 3.86 -11.68
C LEU A 36 4.81 5.17 -12.25
N PHE A 37 4.99 5.43 -13.54
CA PHE A 37 4.42 6.60 -14.21
C PHE A 37 2.90 6.57 -14.20
N VAL A 38 2.29 5.42 -14.52
CA VAL A 38 0.84 5.24 -14.46
C VAL A 38 0.32 5.44 -13.03
N ALA A 39 0.98 4.84 -12.02
CA ALA A 39 0.61 5.01 -10.63
C ALA A 39 0.70 6.47 -10.16
N ALA A 40 1.77 7.18 -10.54
CA ALA A 40 1.91 8.61 -10.26
C ALA A 40 0.79 9.43 -10.91
N GLY A 41 0.45 9.11 -12.17
CA GLY A 41 -0.67 9.70 -12.88
C GLY A 41 -1.99 9.50 -12.16
N VAL A 42 -2.30 8.27 -11.74
CA VAL A 42 -3.51 7.94 -10.96
C VAL A 42 -3.56 8.73 -9.64
N CYS A 43 -2.46 8.79 -8.88
CA CYS A 43 -2.39 9.57 -7.65
C CYS A 43 -2.61 11.06 -7.91
N LEU A 44 -2.02 11.61 -8.98
CA LEU A 44 -2.19 13.01 -9.34
C LEU A 44 -3.63 13.30 -9.75
N THR A 45 -4.23 12.47 -10.61
CA THR A 45 -5.63 12.61 -11.02
C THR A 45 -6.57 12.51 -9.83
N PHE A 46 -6.30 11.60 -8.89
CA PHE A 46 -7.05 11.48 -7.64
C PHE A 46 -7.01 12.76 -6.83
N VAL A 47 -5.81 13.30 -6.57
CA VAL A 47 -5.62 14.56 -5.85
C VAL A 47 -6.34 15.71 -6.57
N VAL A 48 -6.11 15.88 -7.87
CA VAL A 48 -6.73 16.94 -8.67
C VAL A 48 -8.25 16.85 -8.65
N ARG A 49 -8.84 15.66 -8.83
CA ARG A 49 -10.30 15.46 -8.77
C ARG A 49 -10.87 15.83 -7.42
N VAL A 50 -10.22 15.40 -6.33
CA VAL A 50 -10.69 15.70 -4.97
C VAL A 50 -10.67 17.20 -4.67
N PHE A 51 -9.71 17.95 -5.24
CA PHE A 51 -9.63 19.40 -5.11
C PHE A 51 -10.50 20.17 -6.10
N ALA A 52 -10.67 19.68 -7.33
CA ALA A 52 -11.52 20.32 -8.34
C ALA A 52 -13.01 20.15 -8.01
N ASP A 53 -13.38 18.96 -7.55
CA ASP A 53 -14.75 18.60 -7.14
C ASP A 53 -14.87 18.64 -5.61
N TYR A 54 -14.30 19.67 -4.99
CA TYR A 54 -14.21 19.78 -3.53
C TYR A 54 -15.59 19.80 -2.87
N ASP A 55 -16.54 20.50 -3.49
CA ASP A 55 -17.92 20.64 -3.02
C ASP A 55 -18.81 19.44 -3.40
N GLN A 56 -18.29 18.49 -4.18
CA GLN A 56 -19.03 17.28 -4.56
C GLN A 56 -18.69 16.10 -3.66
N ASP A 57 -19.61 15.13 -3.62
CA ASP A 57 -19.38 13.86 -2.96
C ASP A 57 -18.33 13.04 -3.73
N THR A 58 -17.14 12.90 -3.14
CA THR A 58 -16.04 12.09 -3.69
C THR A 58 -15.92 10.74 -2.98
N THR A 59 -16.93 10.32 -2.21
CA THR A 59 -16.93 9.10 -1.40
C THR A 59 -16.61 7.85 -2.24
N ALA A 60 -17.19 7.73 -3.44
CA ALA A 60 -16.94 6.60 -4.31
C ALA A 60 -15.45 6.45 -4.69
N ILE A 61 -14.79 7.57 -5.02
CA ILE A 61 -13.38 7.60 -5.40
C ILE A 61 -12.49 7.30 -4.18
N SER A 62 -12.78 7.93 -3.03
CA SER A 62 -12.05 7.67 -1.78
C SER A 62 -12.18 6.21 -1.32
N ASN A 63 -13.35 5.59 -1.47
CA ASN A 63 -13.58 4.18 -1.13
C ASN A 63 -12.79 3.24 -2.03
N GLY A 64 -12.73 3.53 -3.34
CA GLY A 64 -11.90 2.77 -4.28
C GLY A 64 -10.42 2.86 -3.92
N ALA A 65 -9.93 4.06 -3.62
CA ALA A 65 -8.55 4.26 -3.18
C ALA A 65 -8.25 3.53 -1.87
N PHE A 66 -9.16 3.61 -0.89
CA PHE A 66 -9.07 2.92 0.39
C PHE A 66 -9.00 1.39 0.22
N ALA A 67 -9.89 0.81 -0.59
CA ALA A 67 -9.90 -0.62 -0.83
C ALA A 67 -8.56 -1.07 -1.44
N LEU A 68 -8.06 -0.35 -2.44
CA LEU A 68 -6.81 -0.67 -3.11
C LEU A 68 -5.62 -0.61 -2.15
N THR A 69 -5.48 0.46 -1.37
CA THR A 69 -4.36 0.58 -0.42
C THR A 69 -4.45 -0.42 0.73
N ALA A 70 -5.65 -0.72 1.22
CA ALA A 70 -5.88 -1.74 2.24
C ALA A 70 -5.54 -3.16 1.74
N THR A 71 -5.93 -3.50 0.50
CA THR A 71 -5.55 -4.78 -0.12
C THR A 71 -4.05 -4.89 -0.28
N LEU A 72 -3.37 -3.84 -0.76
CA LEU A 72 -1.90 -3.84 -0.88
C LEU A 72 -1.22 -4.02 0.49
N THR A 73 -1.70 -3.34 1.53
CA THR A 73 -1.21 -3.55 2.90
C THR A 73 -1.35 -5.00 3.34
N GLY A 74 -2.54 -5.60 3.16
CA GLY A 74 -2.79 -7.00 3.53
C GLY A 74 -1.87 -7.97 2.79
N LEU A 75 -1.68 -7.77 1.49
CA LEU A 75 -0.76 -8.56 0.67
C LEU A 75 0.69 -8.44 1.15
N CYS A 76 1.16 -7.23 1.47
CA CYS A 76 2.51 -7.02 1.99
C CYS A 76 2.73 -7.75 3.31
N PHE A 77 1.82 -7.62 4.27
CA PHE A 77 1.98 -8.27 5.57
C PHE A 77 1.86 -9.79 5.47
N SER A 78 0.89 -10.30 4.71
CA SER A 78 0.76 -11.75 4.47
C SER A 78 2.00 -12.33 3.79
N TYR A 79 2.58 -11.63 2.81
CA TYR A 79 3.82 -12.09 2.19
C TYR A 79 5.04 -11.94 3.11
N ALA A 80 5.08 -10.94 3.99
CA ALA A 80 6.16 -10.80 4.96
C ALA A 80 6.18 -11.93 6.01
N GLU A 81 5.02 -12.50 6.36
CA GLU A 81 4.90 -13.61 7.32
C GLU A 81 5.57 -14.90 6.83
N VAL A 82 5.51 -15.18 5.53
CA VAL A 82 6.14 -16.39 4.95
C VAL A 82 7.63 -16.22 4.70
N LEU A 83 8.19 -15.02 4.91
CA LEU A 83 9.61 -14.74 4.72
C LEU A 83 10.43 -14.97 6.01
N PRO A 84 11.72 -15.34 5.87
CA PRO A 84 12.63 -15.48 7.00
C PRO A 84 12.67 -14.23 7.88
N GLU A 85 12.63 -14.42 9.20
CA GLU A 85 12.47 -13.33 10.19
C GLU A 85 13.57 -12.27 10.15
N LYS A 86 14.81 -12.68 9.84
CA LYS A 86 15.96 -11.77 9.73
C LYS A 86 16.27 -11.35 8.29
N GLY A 87 15.41 -11.68 7.33
CA GLY A 87 15.62 -11.38 5.91
C GLY A 87 15.44 -9.89 5.59
N LEU A 88 16.38 -9.32 4.83
CA LEU A 88 16.29 -7.94 4.33
C LEU A 88 15.04 -7.72 3.45
N LEU A 89 14.63 -8.75 2.71
CA LEU A 89 13.40 -8.75 1.92
C LEU A 89 12.15 -8.57 2.79
N ARG A 90 12.06 -9.27 3.93
CA ARG A 90 10.94 -9.16 4.87
C ARG A 90 10.79 -7.73 5.35
N ARG A 91 11.90 -7.11 5.81
CA ARG A 91 11.90 -5.71 6.27
C ARG A 91 11.43 -4.73 5.21
N ARG A 92 11.88 -4.89 3.95
CA ARG A 92 11.46 -4.03 2.84
C ARG A 92 9.96 -4.12 2.58
N ILE A 93 9.42 -5.34 2.57
CA ILE A 93 7.99 -5.56 2.29
C ILE A 93 7.11 -5.13 3.47
N THR A 94 7.54 -5.38 4.71
CA THR A 94 6.86 -4.84 5.88
C THR A 94 6.82 -3.30 5.83
N GLY A 95 7.95 -2.64 5.53
CA GLY A 95 8.00 -1.19 5.40
C GLY A 95 7.11 -0.64 4.27
N ALA A 96 7.01 -1.37 3.15
CA ALA A 96 6.09 -1.03 2.07
C ALA A 96 4.62 -1.14 2.51
N GLY A 97 4.29 -2.22 3.25
CA GLY A 97 2.98 -2.44 3.84
C GLY A 97 2.59 -1.35 4.85
N GLU A 98 3.51 -0.94 5.71
CA GLU A 98 3.33 0.16 6.67
C GLU A 98 3.05 1.50 5.97
N ARG A 99 3.75 1.80 4.86
CA ARG A 99 3.51 3.01 4.06
C ARG A 99 2.13 2.99 3.41
N CYS A 100 1.72 1.85 2.85
CA CYS A 100 0.35 1.67 2.33
C CYS A 100 -0.69 1.82 3.45
N PHE A 101 -0.43 1.25 4.64
CA PHE A 101 -1.33 1.32 5.79
C PHE A 101 -1.50 2.76 6.27
N LYS A 102 -0.40 3.50 6.38
CA LYS A 102 -0.43 4.94 6.68
C LYS A 102 -1.26 5.71 5.64
N GLY A 103 -1.12 5.38 4.36
CA GLY A 103 -1.93 5.94 3.29
C GLY A 103 -3.43 5.70 3.50
N THR A 104 -3.79 4.45 3.79
CA THR A 104 -5.16 4.02 4.10
C THR A 104 -5.76 4.79 5.30
N VAL A 105 -5.01 4.90 6.41
CA VAL A 105 -5.46 5.66 7.59
C VAL A 105 -5.65 7.15 7.27
N MET A 106 -4.74 7.74 6.51
CA MET A 106 -4.85 9.14 6.11
C MET A 106 -6.01 9.40 5.14
N LEU A 107 -6.35 8.45 4.26
CA LEU A 107 -7.56 8.52 3.42
C LEU A 107 -8.84 8.51 4.25
N LEU A 108 -8.90 7.67 5.29
CA LEU A 108 -10.04 7.64 6.21
C LEU A 108 -10.19 8.98 6.93
N LEU A 109 -9.10 9.50 7.50
CA LEU A 109 -9.11 10.80 8.18
C LEU A 109 -9.49 11.94 7.23
N ALA A 110 -8.98 11.93 6.00
CA ALA A 110 -9.35 12.90 4.97
C ALA A 110 -10.86 12.84 4.65
N SER A 111 -11.40 11.63 4.49
CA SER A 111 -12.83 11.44 4.20
C SER A 111 -13.72 11.90 5.36
N LEU A 112 -13.35 11.57 6.61
CA LEU A 112 -14.06 12.05 7.80
C LEU A 112 -14.03 13.58 7.91
N THR A 113 -12.87 14.19 7.63
CA THR A 113 -12.71 15.65 7.70
C THR A 113 -13.50 16.34 6.58
N LYS A 114 -13.50 15.79 5.36
CA LYS A 114 -14.33 16.28 4.24
C LYS A 114 -15.81 16.20 4.60
N TYR A 115 -16.25 15.08 5.16
CA TYR A 115 -17.64 14.90 5.57
C TYR A 115 -18.05 15.89 6.68
N ALA A 116 -17.17 16.11 7.66
CA ALA A 116 -17.39 17.10 8.71
C ALA A 116 -17.51 18.52 8.14
N LEU A 117 -16.70 18.87 7.13
CA LEU A 117 -16.81 20.16 6.46
C LEU A 117 -18.13 20.32 5.69
N LEU A 118 -18.53 19.30 4.91
CA LEU A 118 -19.79 19.34 4.17
C LEU A 118 -21.00 19.42 5.11
N SER A 119 -20.88 18.84 6.31
CA SER A 119 -21.92 18.84 7.34
C SER A 119 -21.86 20.06 8.27
N LEU A 120 -20.91 20.97 8.10
CA LEU A 120 -20.65 22.06 9.05
C LEU A 120 -21.87 22.96 9.28
N ASN A 121 -22.65 23.22 8.23
CA ASN A 121 -23.85 24.05 8.26
C ASN A 121 -25.06 23.35 8.88
N ALA A 122 -25.03 22.02 9.00
CA ALA A 122 -26.08 21.24 9.64
C ALA A 122 -25.91 21.20 11.18
N LEU A 123 -24.74 21.57 11.71
CA LEU A 123 -24.48 21.58 13.15
C LEU A 123 -25.18 22.78 13.82
N PRO A 124 -26.06 22.56 14.83
CA PRO A 124 -26.79 23.64 15.50
C PRO A 124 -25.87 24.73 16.06
N PHE A 125 -24.74 24.32 16.65
CA PHE A 125 -23.75 25.21 17.23
C PHE A 125 -23.13 26.19 16.23
N VAL A 126 -22.85 25.75 15.00
CA VAL A 126 -22.28 26.59 13.94
C VAL A 126 -23.36 27.47 13.32
N ARG A 127 -24.57 26.92 13.17
CA ARG A 127 -25.74 27.65 12.65
C ARG A 127 -26.12 28.84 13.55
N GLU A 128 -26.04 28.68 14.88
CA GLU A 128 -26.29 29.74 15.85
C GLU A 128 -25.16 30.78 15.93
N ARG A 129 -23.96 30.48 15.40
CA ARG A 129 -22.76 31.31 15.48
C ARG A 129 -22.07 31.44 14.11
N PRO A 130 -22.67 32.17 13.17
CA PRO A 130 -22.18 32.24 11.78
C PRO A 130 -20.76 32.82 11.66
N TRP A 131 -20.32 33.60 12.64
CA TRP A 131 -18.95 34.13 12.70
C TRP A 131 -17.86 33.05 12.88
N LEU A 132 -18.22 31.82 13.26
CA LEU A 132 -17.28 30.69 13.35
C LEU A 132 -16.96 30.05 12.00
N GLN A 133 -17.84 30.18 11.00
CA GLN A 133 -17.63 29.62 9.66
C GLN A 133 -16.31 30.06 8.98
N PRO A 134 -15.96 31.36 8.93
CA PRO A 134 -14.74 31.80 8.25
C PRO A 134 -13.44 31.28 8.89
N GLY A 135 -13.48 30.77 10.12
CA GLY A 135 -12.34 30.09 10.76
C GLY A 135 -12.37 28.57 10.56
N LEU A 136 -13.52 27.94 10.80
CA LEU A 136 -13.67 26.47 10.81
C LEU A 136 -13.62 25.85 9.41
N ALA A 137 -14.29 26.48 8.43
CA ALA A 137 -14.33 25.93 7.08
C ALA A 137 -12.94 25.83 6.42
N PRO A 138 -12.11 26.90 6.38
CA PRO A 138 -10.79 26.80 5.77
C PRO A 138 -9.82 25.91 6.56
N THR A 139 -9.94 25.85 7.90
CA THR A 139 -9.08 24.96 8.70
C THR A 139 -9.37 23.49 8.44
N LEU A 140 -10.64 23.08 8.43
CA LEU A 140 -11.03 21.73 8.01
C LEU A 140 -10.66 21.46 6.56
N GLY A 141 -10.75 22.46 5.69
CA GLY A 141 -10.36 22.32 4.30
C GLY A 141 -8.88 22.07 4.10
N LEU A 142 -8.03 22.84 4.76
CA LEU A 142 -6.57 22.65 4.76
C LEU A 142 -6.18 21.31 5.40
N LEU A 143 -6.86 20.89 6.46
CA LEU A 143 -6.62 19.59 7.08
C LEU A 143 -6.98 18.44 6.14
N THR A 144 -8.14 18.53 5.48
CA THR A 144 -8.60 17.56 4.47
C THR A 144 -7.58 17.46 3.33
N ALA A 145 -7.15 18.62 2.81
CA ALA A 145 -6.15 18.75 1.76
C ALA A 145 -4.83 18.07 2.13
N TRP A 146 -4.33 18.39 3.33
CA TRP A 146 -3.11 17.82 3.87
C TRP A 146 -3.20 16.30 3.99
N CYS A 147 -4.29 15.77 4.57
CA CYS A 147 -4.50 14.34 4.72
C CYS A 147 -4.55 13.62 3.36
N PHE A 148 -5.25 14.15 2.36
CA PHE A 148 -5.27 13.55 1.01
C PHE A 148 -3.89 13.54 0.36
N CYS A 149 -3.12 14.63 0.46
CA CYS A 149 -1.77 14.70 -0.08
C CYS A 149 -0.83 13.69 0.60
N VAL A 150 -0.84 13.64 1.93
CA VAL A 150 -0.04 12.67 2.69
C VAL A 150 -0.44 11.24 2.35
N ALA A 151 -1.74 10.98 2.17
CA ALA A 151 -2.23 9.67 1.81
C ALA A 151 -1.75 9.23 0.42
N ALA A 152 -1.91 10.10 -0.59
CA ALA A 152 -1.46 9.84 -1.97
C ALA A 152 0.05 9.61 -2.03
N LEU A 153 0.85 10.43 -1.35
CA LEU A 153 2.30 10.26 -1.28
C LEU A 153 2.72 8.96 -0.58
N SER A 154 2.03 8.59 0.50
CA SER A 154 2.34 7.36 1.26
C SER A 154 1.97 6.12 0.43
N ALA A 155 0.82 6.13 -0.23
CA ALA A 155 0.38 5.08 -1.14
C ALA A 155 1.34 4.92 -2.34
N PHE A 156 1.74 6.02 -2.98
CA PHE A 156 2.70 5.99 -4.08
C PHE A 156 4.06 5.44 -3.66
N ARG A 157 4.59 5.89 -2.51
CA ARG A 157 5.87 5.38 -1.99
C ARG A 157 5.79 3.90 -1.63
N GLY A 158 4.70 3.47 -0.98
CA GLY A 158 4.48 2.05 -0.68
C GLY A 158 4.40 1.21 -1.95
N PHE A 159 3.61 1.65 -2.94
CA PHE A 159 3.52 0.97 -4.23
C PHE A 159 4.87 0.90 -4.95
N LYS A 160 5.65 2.00 -4.93
CA LYS A 160 7.00 2.02 -5.49
C LYS A 160 7.89 0.97 -4.87
N ASP A 161 7.93 0.87 -3.54
CA ASP A 161 8.74 -0.14 -2.86
C ASP A 161 8.29 -1.57 -3.22
N ILE A 162 6.97 -1.81 -3.33
CA ILE A 162 6.42 -3.11 -3.74
C ILE A 162 6.92 -3.48 -5.13
N VAL A 163 6.79 -2.56 -6.10
CA VAL A 163 7.24 -2.76 -7.47
C VAL A 163 8.75 -3.00 -7.50
N GLU A 164 9.54 -2.17 -6.82
CA GLU A 164 10.98 -2.36 -6.75
C GLU A 164 11.35 -3.71 -6.16
N VAL A 165 10.68 -4.17 -5.11
CA VAL A 165 10.95 -5.47 -4.49
C VAL A 165 10.54 -6.65 -5.39
N LEU A 166 9.37 -6.57 -6.03
CA LEU A 166 8.88 -7.61 -6.92
C LEU A 166 9.76 -7.77 -8.17
N PHE A 167 10.24 -6.65 -8.73
CA PHE A 167 11.04 -6.64 -9.96
C PHE A 167 12.55 -6.59 -9.72
N ALA A 168 13.03 -6.36 -8.48
CA ALA A 168 14.45 -6.49 -8.12
C ALA A 168 14.90 -7.96 -7.99
N ARG A 169 14.08 -8.95 -8.37
CA ARG A 169 14.52 -10.31 -8.64
C ARG A 169 15.46 -10.35 -9.86
N ARG A 170 16.67 -9.78 -9.72
CA ARG A 170 17.83 -10.33 -10.42
C ARG A 170 18.04 -11.74 -9.85
N PRO A 171 18.36 -12.74 -10.68
CA PRO A 171 18.77 -14.04 -10.17
C PRO A 171 19.93 -13.83 -9.18
N PRO A 172 20.01 -14.59 -8.08
CA PRO A 172 21.15 -14.52 -7.19
C PRO A 172 22.39 -14.89 -8.01
N GLU A 173 23.28 -13.92 -8.21
CA GLU A 173 24.55 -14.12 -8.91
C GLU A 173 25.62 -14.73 -7.99
N ASP A 174 25.23 -15.12 -6.77
CA ASP A 174 26.13 -15.58 -5.70
C ASP A 174 25.96 -17.05 -5.27
N ASP A 175 25.17 -17.86 -6.00
CA ASP A 175 25.07 -19.32 -5.77
C ASP A 175 25.77 -20.13 -6.88
N ILE A 176 26.89 -19.64 -7.40
CA ILE A 176 27.92 -20.54 -7.92
C ILE A 176 28.70 -21.00 -6.69
N PRO A 177 28.56 -22.24 -6.21
CA PRO A 177 29.48 -22.75 -5.21
C PRO A 177 30.88 -22.59 -5.77
N HIS A 178 31.71 -21.76 -5.14
CA HIS A 178 33.15 -21.87 -5.26
C HIS A 178 33.52 -23.24 -4.70
N VAL A 179 33.48 -24.24 -5.57
CA VAL A 179 34.14 -25.52 -5.37
C VAL A 179 35.63 -25.20 -5.36
N VAL A 180 36.19 -25.10 -4.17
CA VAL A 180 37.64 -25.24 -3.91
C VAL A 180 37.81 -26.44 -3.03
#